data_AF-A0A6B0WGN5-F1
#
_entry.id   AF-A0A6B0WGN5-F1
#
_cell.length_a   1.000
_cell.length_b   1.000
_cell.length_c   1.000
_cell.angle_alpha   90.00
_cell.angle_beta   90.00
_cell.angle_gamma   90.00
#
_symmetry.space_group_name_H-M   'P 1'
#
loop_
_entity.id
_entity.type
_entity.pdbx_description
1 polymer ?
#
loop_
_entity_poly.entity_id
_entity_poly.type
_entity_poly.pdbx_seq_one_letter_code
_entity_poly.pdbx_strand_id
1 'polypeptide(L)'
;MQTLDVVVAWSRDARLKQRREKAPALARAKQVFGPTAAVSSWALAEIEREAREMADTVDAAAGLVADLTPLEILGPERASRVLSELVNAPGRSHGLCFGGGPPLSWALALSEIEAERSHLLVDGSAVSLHSLLSPPGEARANQLEDILQLSARTLELSWEWAPYSGDQARKRLRRAQRHFWQKRYSAVSQMTGGGGMVDAAAATEADRIAAAGSELENEGVAYGDLSVCLALHGADEEETERSLGELHRIFGQVDAKLIRERYYQLGAYFARLPGQPRAR
;
A
#
# COMPACT_ATOMS: atom_id res chain seq x y z
N MET A 1 13.31 -24.43 -7.10
CA MET A 1 11.89 -24.06 -7.19
C MET A 1 11.73 -22.85 -6.30
N GLN A 2 11.45 -21.67 -6.88
CA GLN A 2 11.07 -20.50 -6.07
C GLN A 2 9.63 -20.72 -5.63
N THR A 3 9.38 -20.62 -4.32
CA THR A 3 8.02 -20.69 -3.76
C THR A 3 7.49 -19.27 -3.69
N LEU A 4 6.32 -19.02 -4.28
CA LEU A 4 5.64 -17.74 -4.18
C LEU A 4 4.51 -17.86 -3.15
N ASP A 5 4.74 -17.28 -1.98
CA ASP A 5 3.71 -17.18 -0.95
C ASP A 5 3.09 -15.77 -1.01
N VAL A 6 1.87 -15.67 -1.54
CA VAL A 6 1.12 -14.40 -1.58
C VAL A 6 0.28 -14.28 -0.32
N VAL A 7 0.63 -13.32 0.53
CA VAL A 7 -0.06 -13.07 1.79
C VAL A 7 -0.81 -11.76 1.67
N VAL A 8 -2.14 -11.84 1.64
CA VAL A 8 -2.99 -10.64 1.63
C VAL A 8 -3.40 -10.31 3.06
N ALA A 9 -2.80 -9.28 3.63
CA ALA A 9 -3.17 -8.78 4.94
C ALA A 9 -4.13 -7.59 4.80
N TRP A 10 -5.31 -7.72 5.40
CA TRP A 10 -6.30 -6.63 5.45
C TRP A 10 -6.26 -5.98 6.83
N SER A 11 -6.11 -4.66 6.86
CA SER A 11 -6.24 -3.88 8.08
C SER A 11 -7.16 -2.70 7.82
N ARG A 12 -8.31 -2.67 8.48
CA ARG A 12 -9.13 -1.46 8.58
C ARG A 12 -8.67 -0.72 9.83
N ASP A 13 -7.67 0.14 9.66
CA ASP A 13 -7.32 1.05 10.75
C ASP A 13 -8.44 2.08 10.91
N ALA A 14 -9.26 1.91 11.95
CA ALA A 14 -10.30 2.86 12.33
C ALA A 14 -9.73 4.28 12.60
N ARG A 15 -8.42 4.42 12.81
CA ARG A 15 -7.73 5.71 12.99
C ARG A 15 -7.43 6.42 11.67
N LEU A 16 -7.41 5.72 10.53
CA LEU A 16 -7.15 6.32 9.20
C LEU A 16 -8.37 7.08 8.63
N LYS A 17 -9.56 6.91 9.22
CA LYS A 17 -10.76 7.70 8.90
C LYS A 17 -11.39 8.33 10.14
N GLN A 18 -10.63 9.15 10.86
CA GLN A 18 -11.25 10.34 11.45
C GLN A 18 -10.88 11.56 10.63
N ARG A 19 -11.68 11.81 9.59
CA ARG A 19 -12.03 13.19 9.27
C ARG A 19 -12.39 13.81 10.62
N ARG A 20 -11.73 14.90 11.02
CA ARG A 20 -12.13 15.74 12.16
C ARG A 20 -13.51 16.36 11.88
N GLU A 21 -14.52 15.56 11.60
CA GLU A 21 -15.86 15.94 11.98
C GLU A 21 -15.84 15.76 13.49
N LYS A 22 -15.86 16.88 14.20
CA LYS A 22 -16.16 16.91 15.63
C LYS A 22 -17.48 16.16 15.80
N ALA A 23 -17.40 14.86 16.05
CA ALA A 23 -18.55 13.98 15.91
C ALA A 23 -19.55 14.34 17.02
N PRO A 24 -20.78 14.76 16.69
CA PRO A 24 -21.86 14.92 17.67
C PRO A 24 -22.14 13.61 18.44
N ALA A 25 -21.66 12.46 17.92
CA ALA A 25 -21.69 11.16 18.58
C ALA A 25 -20.82 11.09 19.85
N LEU A 26 -19.62 11.68 19.85
CA LEU A 26 -18.71 11.66 21.01
C LEU A 26 -19.20 12.60 22.12
N ALA A 27 -19.85 13.70 21.73
CA ALA A 27 -20.54 14.60 22.65
C ALA A 27 -21.79 13.94 23.25
N ARG A 28 -22.62 13.25 22.44
CA ARG A 28 -23.78 12.49 22.92
C ARG A 28 -23.39 11.34 23.85
N ALA A 29 -22.33 10.60 23.53
CA ALA A 29 -21.86 9.50 24.37
C ALA A 29 -21.39 9.97 25.76
N LYS A 30 -20.71 11.12 25.84
CA LYS A 30 -20.32 11.75 27.11
C LYS A 30 -21.52 12.27 27.90
N GLN A 31 -22.57 12.73 27.22
CA GLN A 31 -23.77 13.29 27.84
C GLN A 31 -24.72 12.23 28.40
N VAL A 32 -24.78 11.06 27.76
CA VAL A 32 -25.74 10.00 28.11
C VAL A 32 -25.19 9.01 29.14
N PHE A 33 -23.87 8.74 29.19
CA PHE A 33 -23.39 7.53 29.89
C PHE A 33 -22.30 7.69 30.96
N GLY A 34 -21.82 8.90 31.27
CA GLY A 34 -20.78 9.06 32.30
C GLY A 34 -19.46 8.31 32.00
N PRO A 35 -18.45 8.38 32.89
CA PRO A 35 -17.05 8.25 32.45
C PRO A 35 -16.50 6.82 32.24
N THR A 36 -17.14 5.74 32.69
CA THR A 36 -16.33 4.52 32.94
C THR A 36 -16.93 3.15 32.63
N ALA A 37 -18.23 3.00 32.32
CA ALA A 37 -18.82 1.65 32.13
C ALA A 37 -19.46 1.40 30.76
N ALA A 38 -20.15 2.38 30.16
CA ALA A 38 -20.77 2.18 28.85
C ALA A 38 -19.78 2.31 27.69
N VAL A 39 -18.58 2.86 27.94
CA VAL A 39 -17.61 3.12 26.88
C VAL A 39 -17.03 1.83 26.28
N SER A 40 -16.99 0.76 27.06
CA SER A 40 -16.49 -0.54 26.62
C SER A 40 -17.48 -1.30 25.74
N SER A 41 -18.78 -1.28 26.04
CA SER A 41 -19.76 -2.08 25.29
C SER A 41 -20.02 -1.54 23.88
N TRP A 42 -20.10 -0.21 23.71
CA TRP A 42 -20.23 0.37 22.37
C TRP A 42 -18.95 0.20 21.55
N ALA A 43 -17.76 0.30 22.17
CA ALA A 43 -16.49 0.13 21.48
C ALA A 43 -16.29 -1.32 21.03
N LEU A 44 -16.68 -2.28 21.87
CA LEU A 44 -16.69 -3.70 21.52
C LEU A 44 -17.68 -3.99 20.39
N ALA A 45 -18.91 -3.48 20.48
CA ALA A 45 -19.91 -3.66 19.41
C ALA A 45 -19.47 -3.03 18.08
N GLU A 46 -18.76 -1.90 18.13
CA GLU A 46 -18.20 -1.26 16.95
C GLU A 46 -17.04 -2.07 16.36
N ILE A 47 -16.13 -2.58 17.20
CA ILE A 47 -15.06 -3.49 16.76
C ILE A 47 -15.66 -4.76 16.14
N GLU A 48 -16.68 -5.36 16.74
CA GLU A 48 -17.36 -6.54 16.23
C GLU A 48 -18.09 -6.27 14.90
N ARG A 49 -18.67 -5.07 14.73
CA ARG A 49 -19.30 -4.66 13.47
C ARG A 49 -18.23 -4.51 12.38
N GLU A 50 -17.16 -3.78 12.67
CA GLU A 50 -16.07 -3.53 11.72
C GLU A 50 -15.32 -4.83 11.37
N ALA A 51 -15.14 -5.75 12.33
CA ALA A 51 -14.56 -7.06 12.09
C ALA A 51 -15.46 -7.95 11.21
N ARG A 52 -16.79 -7.90 11.40
CA ARG A 52 -17.74 -8.60 10.51
C ARG A 52 -17.72 -8.03 9.09
N GLU A 53 -17.77 -6.71 8.95
CA GLU A 53 -17.66 -6.07 7.63
C GLU A 53 -16.35 -6.45 6.92
N MET A 54 -15.25 -6.55 7.66
CA MET A 54 -13.98 -7.01 7.12
C MET A 54 -14.05 -8.48 6.70
N ALA A 55 -14.59 -9.36 7.54
CA ALA A 55 -14.75 -10.77 7.22
C ALA A 55 -15.61 -10.96 5.95
N ASP A 56 -16.76 -10.29 5.86
CA ASP A 56 -17.63 -10.31 4.68
C ASP A 56 -16.90 -9.84 3.42
N THR A 57 -16.05 -8.81 3.55
CA THR A 57 -15.23 -8.30 2.43
C THR A 57 -14.18 -9.32 1.99
N VAL A 58 -13.49 -9.97 2.95
CA VAL A 58 -12.49 -11.00 2.68
C VAL A 58 -13.14 -12.22 2.03
N ASP A 59 -14.29 -12.67 2.52
CA ASP A 59 -15.03 -13.80 1.95
C ASP A 59 -15.52 -13.51 0.54
N ALA A 60 -16.05 -12.30 0.30
CA ALA A 60 -16.45 -11.87 -1.04
C ALA A 60 -15.25 -11.81 -2.00
N ALA A 61 -14.12 -11.23 -1.56
CA ALA A 61 -12.90 -11.19 -2.35
C ALA A 61 -12.35 -12.59 -2.64
N ALA A 62 -12.40 -13.49 -1.65
CA ALA A 62 -11.96 -14.87 -1.81
C ALA A 62 -12.82 -15.61 -2.84
N GLY A 63 -14.14 -15.41 -2.80
CA GLY A 63 -15.06 -15.97 -3.80
C GLY A 63 -14.78 -15.50 -5.23
N LEU A 64 -14.33 -14.26 -5.42
CA LEU A 64 -14.03 -13.72 -6.75
C LEU A 64 -12.81 -14.37 -7.43
N VAL A 65 -11.90 -14.93 -6.64
CA VAL A 65 -10.64 -15.50 -7.17
C VAL A 65 -10.46 -16.99 -6.85
N ALA A 66 -11.44 -17.62 -6.19
CA ALA A 66 -11.39 -19.03 -5.78
C ALA A 66 -11.13 -19.98 -6.96
N ASP A 67 -11.67 -19.66 -8.15
CA ASP A 67 -11.48 -20.46 -9.36
C ASP A 67 -10.12 -20.24 -10.04
N LEU A 68 -9.42 -19.14 -9.69
CA LEU A 68 -8.15 -18.74 -10.30
C LEU A 68 -6.94 -19.15 -9.47
N THR A 69 -7.07 -19.12 -8.14
CA THR A 69 -6.00 -19.45 -7.19
C THR A 69 -6.57 -20.03 -5.91
N PRO A 70 -5.94 -21.09 -5.35
CA PRO A 70 -6.31 -21.59 -4.04
C PRO A 70 -6.01 -20.52 -2.98
N LEU A 71 -7.04 -20.11 -2.23
CA LEU A 71 -6.91 -19.17 -1.13
C LEU A 71 -7.09 -19.88 0.21
N GLU A 72 -6.12 -19.67 1.11
CA GLU A 72 -6.23 -20.07 2.51
C GLU A 72 -6.41 -18.82 3.37
N ILE A 73 -7.54 -18.71 4.08
CA ILE A 73 -7.73 -17.67 5.10
C ILE A 73 -7.02 -18.14 6.37
N LEU A 74 -5.95 -17.44 6.75
CA LEU A 74 -5.14 -17.78 7.92
C LEU A 74 -5.81 -17.33 9.22
N GLY A 75 -5.86 -18.23 10.20
CA GLY A 75 -6.22 -17.87 11.57
C GLY A 75 -5.18 -16.95 12.23
N PRO A 76 -5.52 -16.28 13.36
CA PRO A 76 -4.68 -15.30 14.05
C PRO A 76 -3.23 -15.74 14.27
N GLU A 77 -3.02 -16.95 14.78
CA GLU A 77 -1.68 -17.47 15.08
C GLU A 77 -0.83 -17.65 13.82
N ARG A 78 -1.37 -18.29 12.77
CA ARG A 78 -0.64 -18.48 11.50
C ARG A 78 -0.40 -17.15 10.79
N ALA A 79 -1.38 -16.25 10.80
CA ALA A 79 -1.21 -14.90 10.26
C ALA A 79 -0.08 -14.14 10.98
N SER A 80 -0.03 -14.20 12.32
CA SER A 80 1.05 -13.55 13.08
C SER A 80 2.44 -14.13 12.78
N ARG A 81 2.54 -15.45 12.56
CA ARG A 81 3.80 -16.09 12.16
C ARG A 81 4.29 -15.57 10.82
N VAL A 82 3.41 -15.50 9.84
CA VAL A 82 3.73 -14.96 8.51
C VAL A 82 4.18 -13.49 8.60
N LEU A 83 3.48 -12.68 9.40
CA LEU A 83 3.89 -11.29 9.63
C LEU A 83 5.24 -11.19 10.36
N SER A 84 5.54 -12.14 11.25
CA SER A 84 6.85 -12.26 11.90
C SER A 84 7.95 -12.62 10.90
N GLU A 85 7.68 -13.49 9.93
CA GLU A 85 8.64 -13.85 8.87
C GLU A 85 9.06 -12.63 8.05
N LEU A 86 8.12 -11.73 7.74
CA LEU A 86 8.41 -10.51 6.96
C LEU A 86 9.39 -9.55 7.63
N VAL A 87 9.55 -9.60 8.96
CA VAL A 87 10.41 -8.65 9.69
C VAL A 87 11.65 -9.29 10.28
N ASN A 88 11.89 -10.56 9.99
CA ASN A 88 12.99 -11.33 10.57
C ASN A 88 13.81 -12.04 9.49
N ALA A 89 14.99 -12.52 9.87
CA ALA A 89 15.82 -13.34 9.01
C ALA A 89 15.06 -14.62 8.60
N PRO A 90 15.28 -15.15 7.38
CA PRO A 90 14.62 -16.36 6.92
C PRO A 90 14.73 -17.51 7.93
N GLY A 91 13.58 -18.09 8.30
CA GLY A 91 13.49 -19.17 9.28
C GLY A 91 13.35 -18.73 10.74
N ARG A 92 13.36 -17.42 11.05
CA ARG A 92 13.04 -16.90 12.39
C ARG A 92 11.63 -16.33 12.40
N SER A 93 10.71 -17.04 13.05
CA SER A 93 9.35 -16.56 13.21
C SER A 93 8.71 -17.07 14.49
N HIS A 94 7.73 -16.34 15.00
CA HIS A 94 6.89 -16.82 16.09
C HIS A 94 5.44 -16.40 15.90
N GLY A 95 4.54 -17.21 16.45
CA GLY A 95 3.13 -16.88 16.54
C GLY A 95 2.86 -16.01 17.77
N LEU A 96 1.93 -15.08 17.64
CA LEU A 96 1.33 -14.32 18.72
C LEU A 96 -0.18 -14.51 18.71
N CYS A 97 -0.76 -14.57 19.91
CA CYS A 97 -2.19 -14.30 20.06
C CYS A 97 -2.37 -12.78 20.11
N PHE A 98 -3.10 -12.20 19.15
CA PHE A 98 -3.37 -10.77 19.13
C PHE A 98 -4.23 -10.38 20.35
N GLY A 99 -3.64 -9.68 21.32
CA GLY A 99 -4.35 -9.19 22.49
C GLY A 99 -3.56 -8.14 23.28
N GLY A 100 -3.95 -6.86 23.15
CA GLY A 100 -3.57 -5.79 24.09
C GLY A 100 -2.09 -5.45 24.26
N GLY A 101 -1.23 -5.77 23.28
CA GLY A 101 0.22 -5.60 23.34
C GLY A 101 0.79 -4.34 22.67
N PRO A 102 2.13 -4.19 22.63
CA PRO A 102 2.83 -3.12 21.91
C PRO A 102 2.51 -3.15 20.40
N PRO A 103 2.88 -2.10 19.62
CA PRO A 103 2.69 -2.08 18.17
C PRO A 103 3.24 -3.37 17.53
N LEU A 104 2.55 -3.84 16.50
CA LEU A 104 2.85 -5.11 15.83
C LEU A 104 4.32 -5.24 15.41
N SER A 105 4.94 -4.13 15.01
CA SER A 105 6.36 -4.07 14.63
C SER A 105 7.31 -4.48 15.75
N TRP A 106 7.02 -4.08 16.99
CA TRP A 106 7.82 -4.45 18.16
C TRP A 106 7.52 -5.87 18.63
N ALA A 107 6.27 -6.31 18.50
CA ALA A 107 5.86 -7.61 18.98
C ALA A 107 6.41 -8.75 18.11
N LEU A 108 6.63 -8.50 16.81
CA LEU A 108 6.99 -9.52 15.82
C LEU A 108 8.50 -9.59 15.51
N ALA A 109 9.27 -8.54 15.82
CA ALA A 109 10.70 -8.48 15.54
C ALA A 109 11.51 -9.29 16.55
N LEU A 110 12.24 -10.29 16.05
CA LEU A 110 13.15 -11.19 16.77
C LEU A 110 14.60 -11.03 16.32
N SER A 111 14.82 -10.66 15.06
CA SER A 111 16.13 -10.48 14.47
C SER A 111 16.78 -9.19 14.94
N GLU A 112 18.11 -9.22 15.03
CA GLU A 112 18.90 -8.02 15.21
C GLU A 112 18.89 -7.23 13.90
N ILE A 113 18.56 -5.94 13.99
CA ILE A 113 18.47 -5.04 12.83
C ILE A 113 19.46 -3.90 13.01
N GLU A 114 20.47 -3.86 12.16
CA GLU A 114 21.45 -2.80 12.11
C GLU A 114 21.24 -1.97 10.84
N ALA A 115 21.43 -0.65 10.94
CA ALA A 115 21.29 0.24 9.80
C ALA A 115 22.66 0.63 9.25
N GLU A 116 22.95 0.16 8.04
CA GLU A 116 24.09 0.59 7.25
C GLU A 116 23.71 1.77 6.35
N ARG A 117 24.70 2.43 5.74
CA ARG A 117 24.46 3.62 4.90
C ARG A 117 23.57 3.32 3.68
N SER A 118 23.68 2.11 3.14
CA SER A 118 23.01 1.71 1.89
C SER A 118 21.91 0.64 2.12
N HIS A 119 22.00 -0.15 3.17
CA HIS A 119 21.10 -1.29 3.43
C HIS A 119 20.90 -1.50 4.94
N LEU A 120 19.97 -2.39 5.29
CA LEU A 120 19.87 -2.94 6.64
C LEU A 120 20.61 -4.27 6.71
N LEU A 121 21.19 -4.58 7.87
CA LEU A 121 21.61 -5.93 8.21
C LEU A 121 20.55 -6.53 9.11
N VAL A 122 19.95 -7.64 8.69
CA VAL A 122 18.98 -8.41 9.48
C VAL A 122 19.64 -9.74 9.83
N ASP A 123 20.05 -9.89 11.10
CA ASP A 123 20.94 -10.96 11.57
C ASP A 123 22.18 -11.16 10.66
N GLY A 124 22.78 -10.05 10.22
CA GLY A 124 23.96 -10.05 9.35
C GLY A 124 23.69 -10.29 7.87
N SER A 125 22.43 -10.51 7.45
CA SER A 125 22.07 -10.60 6.02
C SER A 125 21.70 -9.22 5.47
N ALA A 126 22.20 -8.87 4.29
CA ALA A 126 21.93 -7.58 3.66
C ALA A 126 20.50 -7.51 3.12
N VAL A 127 19.79 -6.43 3.48
CA VAL A 127 18.42 -6.14 3.03
C VAL A 127 18.35 -4.72 2.50
N SER A 128 18.05 -4.56 1.22
CA SER A 128 17.80 -3.24 0.63
C SER A 128 16.30 -2.95 0.52
N LEU A 129 15.91 -1.74 0.89
CA LEU A 129 14.51 -1.30 0.94
C LEU A 129 14.22 -0.36 -0.22
N HIS A 130 13.09 -0.58 -0.88
CA HIS A 130 12.67 0.20 -2.04
C HIS A 130 11.20 0.59 -1.92
N SER A 131 10.90 1.83 -2.28
CA SER A 131 9.54 2.36 -2.28
C SER A 131 9.15 2.81 -3.68
N LEU A 132 7.85 2.69 -3.98
CA LEU A 132 7.28 3.21 -5.22
C LEU A 132 7.23 4.74 -5.17
N LEU A 133 8.06 5.39 -5.98
CA LEU A 133 8.06 6.84 -6.17
C LEU A 133 6.96 7.29 -7.11
N SER A 134 6.79 6.58 -8.23
CA SER A 134 5.69 6.83 -9.15
C SER A 134 5.03 5.51 -9.57
N PRO A 135 3.69 5.42 -9.50
CA PRO A 135 2.99 4.24 -9.96
C PRO A 135 3.11 4.13 -11.49
N PRO A 136 2.76 2.95 -12.02
CA PRO A 136 2.64 2.76 -13.46
C PRO A 136 1.73 3.79 -14.15
N GLY A 137 1.99 4.05 -15.43
CA GLY A 137 1.16 4.94 -16.24
C GLY A 137 -0.26 4.41 -16.51
N GLU A 138 -0.44 3.09 -16.45
CA GLU A 138 -1.69 2.37 -16.64
C GLU A 138 -1.75 1.17 -15.68
N ALA A 139 -2.96 0.75 -15.29
CA ALA A 139 -3.16 -0.44 -14.46
C ALA A 139 -3.64 -1.60 -15.33
N ARG A 140 -2.86 -2.68 -15.40
CA ARG A 140 -3.23 -3.91 -16.11
C ARG A 140 -3.06 -5.13 -15.20
N ALA A 141 -3.84 -6.17 -15.45
CA ALA A 141 -3.69 -7.44 -14.76
C ALA A 141 -2.29 -8.03 -15.04
N ASN A 142 -1.67 -8.62 -14.01
CA ASN A 142 -0.37 -9.32 -14.10
C ASN A 142 0.79 -8.50 -14.68
N GLN A 143 0.68 -7.17 -14.63
CA GLN A 143 1.67 -6.25 -15.17
C GLN A 143 3.09 -6.40 -14.60
N LEU A 144 3.24 -7.01 -13.43
CA LEU A 144 4.51 -7.26 -12.78
C LEU A 144 4.87 -8.76 -12.74
N GLU A 145 4.37 -9.56 -13.70
CA GLU A 145 4.65 -11.00 -13.77
C GLU A 145 6.16 -11.32 -13.81
N ASP A 146 6.97 -10.47 -14.43
CA ASP A 146 8.42 -10.62 -14.50
C ASP A 146 9.08 -10.62 -13.12
N ILE A 147 8.42 -10.09 -12.07
CA ILE A 147 8.90 -10.18 -10.67
C ILE A 147 9.09 -11.65 -10.27
N LEU A 148 8.25 -12.55 -10.79
CA LEU A 148 8.32 -13.98 -10.50
C LEU A 148 9.56 -14.66 -11.09
N GLN A 149 10.28 -13.98 -11.98
CA GLN A 149 11.49 -14.49 -12.61
C GLN A 149 12.77 -13.86 -12.02
N LEU A 150 12.65 -12.98 -11.02
CA LEU A 150 13.79 -12.34 -10.40
C LEU A 150 14.72 -13.37 -9.76
N SER A 151 16.02 -13.24 -10.08
CA SER A 151 17.06 -14.09 -9.50
C SER A 151 17.50 -13.62 -8.11
N ALA A 152 16.55 -13.15 -7.30
CA ALA A 152 16.79 -12.74 -5.93
C ALA A 152 16.72 -13.94 -4.97
N ARG A 153 17.48 -13.90 -3.88
CA ARG A 153 17.43 -14.92 -2.84
C ARG A 153 16.08 -14.93 -2.13
N THR A 154 15.63 -13.74 -1.71
CA THR A 154 14.27 -13.51 -1.21
C THR A 154 13.83 -12.11 -1.61
N LEU A 155 12.61 -11.99 -2.12
CA LEU A 155 11.94 -10.72 -2.37
C LEU A 155 10.63 -10.69 -1.61
N GLU A 156 10.48 -9.70 -0.74
CA GLU A 156 9.25 -9.45 -0.01
C GLU A 156 8.61 -8.18 -0.55
N LEU A 157 7.35 -8.30 -0.99
CA LEU A 157 6.59 -7.22 -1.59
C LEU A 157 5.36 -6.93 -0.75
N SER A 158 5.29 -5.70 -0.24
CA SER A 158 4.10 -5.16 0.42
C SER A 158 3.35 -4.25 -0.54
N TRP A 159 2.11 -4.60 -0.85
CA TRP A 159 1.22 -3.85 -1.72
C TRP A 159 0.02 -3.33 -0.93
N GLU A 160 -0.14 -2.01 -0.88
CA GLU A 160 -1.26 -1.38 -0.18
C GLU A 160 -2.09 -0.54 -1.15
N TRP A 161 -3.38 -0.85 -1.24
CA TRP A 161 -4.37 -0.08 -1.97
C TRP A 161 -5.29 0.67 -1.03
N ALA A 162 -5.31 2.00 -1.14
CA ALA A 162 -6.16 2.87 -0.34
C ALA A 162 -7.23 3.53 -1.23
N PRO A 163 -8.42 2.91 -1.39
CA PRO A 163 -9.47 3.44 -2.25
C PRO A 163 -10.02 4.78 -1.74
N TYR A 164 -10.28 5.69 -2.66
CA TYR A 164 -10.99 6.93 -2.41
C TYR A 164 -12.49 6.69 -2.30
N SER A 165 -13.18 7.56 -1.56
CA SER A 165 -14.62 7.68 -1.75
C SER A 165 -14.94 8.25 -3.13
N GLY A 166 -16.14 7.96 -3.67
CA GLY A 166 -16.56 8.52 -4.96
C GLY A 166 -16.45 10.05 -5.02
N ASP A 167 -16.76 10.75 -3.93
CA ASP A 167 -16.60 12.20 -3.85
C ASP A 167 -15.15 12.67 -3.86
N GLN A 168 -14.25 11.92 -3.21
CA GLN A 168 -12.81 12.21 -3.24
C GLN A 168 -12.25 12.01 -4.66
N ALA A 169 -12.63 10.92 -5.32
CA ALA A 169 -12.24 10.63 -6.71
C ALA A 169 -12.73 11.75 -7.65
N ARG A 170 -14.03 12.10 -7.60
CA ARG A 170 -14.60 13.22 -8.40
C ARG A 170 -13.88 14.54 -8.17
N LYS A 171 -13.55 14.87 -6.91
CA LYS A 171 -12.83 16.12 -6.58
C LYS A 171 -11.41 16.13 -7.15
N ARG A 172 -10.69 15.01 -7.07
CA ARG A 172 -9.36 14.88 -7.67
C ARG A 172 -9.42 14.99 -9.18
N LEU A 173 -10.38 14.33 -9.83
CA LEU A 173 -10.58 14.40 -11.27
C LEU A 173 -10.90 15.83 -11.74
N ARG A 174 -11.85 16.52 -11.07
CA ARG A 174 -12.15 17.93 -11.36
C ARG A 174 -10.94 18.84 -11.14
N ARG A 175 -10.07 18.54 -10.17
CA ARG A 175 -8.83 19.29 -9.96
C ARG A 175 -7.84 19.04 -11.10
N ALA A 176 -7.65 17.80 -11.53
CA ALA A 176 -6.81 17.45 -12.67
C ALA A 176 -7.30 18.13 -13.96
N GLN A 177 -8.62 18.07 -14.21
CA GLN A 177 -9.27 18.73 -15.34
C GLN A 177 -9.05 20.25 -15.30
N ARG A 178 -9.26 20.91 -14.14
CA ARG A 178 -8.98 22.36 -14.00
C ARG A 178 -7.51 22.70 -14.22
N HIS A 179 -6.60 21.91 -13.68
CA HIS A 179 -5.17 22.11 -13.85
C HIS A 179 -4.75 21.96 -15.32
N PHE A 180 -5.30 20.96 -16.02
CA PHE A 180 -5.15 20.81 -17.45
C PHE A 180 -5.63 22.05 -18.21
N TRP A 181 -6.87 22.50 -17.96
CA TRP A 181 -7.42 23.70 -18.60
C TRP A 181 -6.59 24.94 -18.30
N GLN A 182 -6.15 25.14 -17.06
CA GLN A 182 -5.26 26.25 -16.68
C GLN A 182 -3.94 26.20 -17.43
N LYS A 183 -3.27 25.04 -17.48
CA LYS A 183 -2.04 24.87 -18.28
C LYS A 183 -2.28 25.15 -19.77
N ARG A 184 -3.40 24.68 -20.32
CA ARG A 184 -3.79 24.92 -21.71
C ARG A 184 -4.06 26.40 -22.00
N TYR A 185 -4.79 27.10 -21.13
CA TYR A 185 -5.04 28.54 -21.26
C TYR A 185 -3.75 29.36 -21.08
N SER A 186 -2.86 28.99 -20.15
CA SER A 186 -1.54 29.62 -20.00
C SER A 186 -0.64 29.38 -21.20
N ALA A 187 -0.65 28.19 -21.80
CA ALA A 187 0.10 27.89 -23.03
C ALA A 187 -0.47 28.67 -24.23
N VAL A 188 -1.80 28.67 -24.42
CA VAL A 188 -2.46 29.45 -25.48
C VAL A 188 -2.21 30.96 -25.32
N SER A 189 -2.18 31.46 -24.08
CA SER A 189 -1.82 32.86 -23.79
C SER A 189 -0.36 33.20 -24.10
N GLN A 190 0.55 32.23 -24.16
CA GLN A 190 1.93 32.43 -24.61
C GLN A 190 2.09 32.23 -26.13
N MET A 191 1.18 31.48 -26.77
CA MET A 191 1.20 31.15 -28.20
C MET A 191 0.49 32.18 -29.09
N THR A 192 -0.11 33.24 -28.52
CA THR A 192 -0.56 34.42 -29.30
C THR A 192 0.59 35.18 -29.98
N GLY A 193 1.83 34.70 -29.90
CA GLY A 193 3.00 35.16 -30.66
C GLY A 193 3.54 34.21 -31.75
N GLY A 194 2.91 33.05 -32.02
CA GLY A 194 3.28 32.22 -33.17
C GLY A 194 3.07 30.71 -33.01
N GLY A 195 2.46 30.07 -34.01
CA GLY A 195 2.60 28.64 -34.33
C GLY A 195 2.03 27.63 -33.33
N GLY A 196 0.69 27.47 -33.33
CA GLY A 196 -0.08 26.53 -32.50
C GLY A 196 0.20 25.03 -32.71
N MET A 197 1.33 24.49 -32.25
CA MET A 197 1.48 23.04 -32.09
C MET A 197 0.79 22.61 -30.79
N VAL A 198 -0.40 22.03 -30.89
CA VAL A 198 -1.06 21.38 -29.75
C VAL A 198 -0.14 20.26 -29.28
N ASP A 199 0.40 20.39 -28.07
CA ASP A 199 1.25 19.36 -27.47
C ASP A 199 0.47 18.05 -27.40
N ALA A 200 0.92 17.04 -28.15
CA ALA A 200 0.28 15.73 -28.21
C ALA A 200 0.16 15.09 -26.82
N ALA A 201 1.11 15.39 -25.91
CA ALA A 201 1.04 14.94 -24.52
C ALA A 201 -0.14 15.56 -23.77
N ALA A 202 -0.48 16.82 -24.07
CA ALA A 202 -1.63 17.50 -23.47
C ALA A 202 -2.96 16.92 -23.98
N ALA A 203 -3.05 16.57 -25.27
CA ALA A 203 -4.24 15.91 -25.81
C ALA A 203 -4.47 14.53 -25.15
N THR A 204 -3.43 13.70 -25.06
CA THR A 204 -3.49 12.39 -24.41
C THR A 204 -3.90 12.50 -22.93
N GLU A 205 -3.40 13.51 -22.20
CA GLU A 205 -3.78 13.72 -20.80
C GLU A 205 -5.26 14.12 -20.65
N ALA A 206 -5.80 14.92 -21.58
CA ALA A 206 -7.22 15.27 -21.59
C ALA A 206 -8.11 14.04 -21.82
N ASP A 207 -7.73 13.20 -22.78
CA ASP A 207 -8.44 11.96 -23.10
C ASP A 207 -8.40 10.99 -21.91
N ARG A 208 -7.26 10.86 -21.22
CA ARG A 208 -7.13 10.08 -19.98
C ARG A 208 -8.05 10.57 -18.86
N ILE A 209 -8.12 11.89 -18.64
CA ILE A 209 -9.02 12.47 -17.62
C ILE A 209 -10.49 12.22 -18.00
N ALA A 210 -10.84 12.29 -19.28
CA ALA A 210 -12.20 12.01 -19.75
C ALA A 210 -12.57 10.53 -19.58
N ALA A 211 -11.67 9.62 -19.98
CA ALA A 211 -11.83 8.18 -19.79
C ALA A 211 -11.99 7.83 -18.30
N ALA A 212 -11.14 8.38 -17.44
CA ALA A 212 -11.23 8.16 -16.00
C ALA A 212 -12.54 8.68 -15.38
N GLY A 213 -13.13 9.74 -15.95
CA GLY A 213 -14.46 10.20 -15.57
C GLY A 213 -15.55 9.21 -15.94
N SER A 214 -15.49 8.65 -17.15
CA SER A 214 -16.44 7.63 -17.62
C SER A 214 -16.33 6.36 -16.79
N GLU A 215 -15.13 5.86 -16.54
CA GLU A 215 -14.87 4.67 -15.73
C GLU A 215 -15.43 4.84 -14.30
N LEU A 216 -15.22 6.00 -13.69
CA LEU A 216 -15.75 6.30 -12.34
C LEU A 216 -17.28 6.34 -12.28
N GLU A 217 -17.92 6.93 -13.29
CA GLU A 217 -19.37 7.20 -13.28
C GLU A 217 -20.22 6.05 -13.84
N ASN A 218 -19.72 5.37 -14.87
CA ASN A 218 -20.47 4.38 -15.64
C ASN A 218 -20.07 2.93 -15.31
N GLU A 219 -18.78 2.70 -15.05
CA GLU A 219 -18.23 1.34 -14.84
C GLU A 219 -18.03 1.02 -13.35
N GLY A 220 -18.17 2.03 -12.48
CA GLY A 220 -18.00 1.87 -11.03
C GLY A 220 -16.55 1.63 -10.62
N VAL A 221 -15.58 1.99 -11.47
CA VAL A 221 -14.15 1.81 -11.18
C VAL A 221 -13.76 2.65 -9.96
N ALA A 222 -13.09 2.00 -9.01
CA ALA A 222 -12.56 2.67 -7.82
C ALA A 222 -11.15 3.19 -8.07
N TYR A 223 -10.91 4.46 -7.76
CA TYR A 223 -9.57 5.07 -7.73
C TYR A 223 -9.07 5.18 -6.30
N GLY A 224 -7.75 5.30 -6.12
CA GLY A 224 -7.11 5.22 -4.82
C GLY A 224 -5.63 5.57 -4.88
N ASP A 225 -5.03 5.71 -3.70
CA ASP A 225 -3.58 5.81 -3.58
C ASP A 225 -3.01 4.38 -3.54
N LEU A 226 -2.02 4.10 -4.39
CA LEU A 226 -1.24 2.86 -4.37
C LEU A 226 0.08 3.12 -3.64
N SER A 227 0.45 2.25 -2.72
CA SER A 227 1.77 2.25 -2.08
C SER A 227 2.39 0.86 -2.20
N VAL A 228 3.64 0.81 -2.64
CA VAL A 228 4.42 -0.43 -2.71
C VAL A 228 5.74 -0.21 -2.00
N CYS A 229 6.08 -1.15 -1.12
CA CYS A 229 7.38 -1.21 -0.45
C CYS A 229 7.94 -2.63 -0.64
N LEU A 230 9.21 -2.71 -1.01
CA LEU A 230 9.90 -3.96 -1.30
C LEU A 230 11.12 -4.10 -0.39
N ALA A 231 11.36 -5.32 0.08
CA ALA A 231 12.61 -5.71 0.72
C ALA A 231 13.29 -6.78 -0.12
N LEU A 232 14.52 -6.49 -0.54
CA LEU A 232 15.33 -7.36 -1.36
C LEU A 232 16.49 -7.88 -0.51
N HIS A 233 16.52 -9.20 -0.30
CA HIS A 233 17.51 -9.87 0.52
C HIS A 233 18.62 -10.45 -0.35
N GLY A 234 19.86 -10.19 0.02
CA GLY A 234 21.06 -10.79 -0.57
C GLY A 234 21.95 -11.41 0.50
N ALA A 235 22.87 -12.29 0.10
CA ALA A 235 23.95 -12.74 0.97
C ALA A 235 24.91 -11.59 1.29
N ASP A 236 25.11 -10.67 0.36
CA ASP A 236 25.95 -9.49 0.47
C ASP A 236 25.36 -8.30 -0.31
N GLU A 237 26.04 -7.16 -0.22
CA GLU A 237 25.65 -5.94 -0.94
C GLU A 237 25.72 -6.13 -2.47
N GLU A 238 26.67 -6.91 -2.98
CA GLU A 238 26.87 -7.09 -4.43
C GLU A 238 25.73 -7.90 -5.08
N GLU A 239 25.27 -8.97 -4.43
CA GLU A 239 24.10 -9.73 -4.85
C GLU A 239 22.83 -8.88 -4.81
N THR A 240 22.72 -8.03 -3.79
CA THR A 240 21.60 -7.11 -3.63
C THR A 240 21.56 -6.06 -4.76
N GLU A 241 22.71 -5.49 -5.14
CA GLU A 241 22.80 -4.53 -6.26
C GLU A 241 22.49 -5.16 -7.61
N ARG A 242 22.92 -6.41 -7.86
CA ARG A 242 22.59 -7.13 -9.11
C ARG A 242 21.09 -7.32 -9.25
N SER A 243 20.45 -7.83 -8.19
CA SER A 243 19.00 -8.06 -8.16
C SER A 243 18.21 -6.74 -8.25
N LEU A 244 18.76 -5.64 -7.74
CA LEU A 244 18.18 -4.31 -7.85
C LEU A 244 18.12 -3.82 -9.31
N GLY A 245 19.15 -4.09 -10.10
CA GLY A 245 19.16 -3.75 -11.53
C GLY A 245 18.01 -4.40 -12.30
N GLU A 246 17.76 -5.69 -12.04
CA GLU A 246 16.62 -6.41 -12.62
C GLU A 246 15.29 -5.86 -12.14
N LEU A 247 15.17 -5.55 -10.85
CA LEU A 247 13.94 -4.96 -10.28
C LEU A 247 13.61 -3.61 -10.93
N HIS A 248 14.60 -2.73 -11.09
CA HIS A 248 14.40 -1.46 -11.78
C HIS A 248 14.03 -1.64 -13.25
N ARG A 249 14.57 -2.66 -13.94
CA ARG A 249 14.18 -3.00 -15.31
C ARG A 249 12.69 -3.35 -15.37
N ILE A 250 12.21 -4.21 -14.47
CA ILE A 250 10.82 -4.68 -14.44
C ILE A 250 9.86 -3.52 -14.20
N PHE A 251 10.12 -2.68 -13.20
CA PHE A 251 9.27 -1.50 -12.94
C PHE A 251 9.37 -0.46 -14.07
N GLY A 252 10.53 -0.33 -14.70
CA GLY A 252 10.74 0.56 -15.84
C GLY A 252 9.94 0.17 -17.09
N GLN A 253 9.70 -1.12 -17.33
CA GLN A 253 8.86 -1.59 -18.45
C GLN A 253 7.41 -1.11 -18.37
N VAL A 254 6.97 -0.73 -17.17
CA VAL A 254 5.59 -0.33 -16.90
C VAL A 254 5.48 1.14 -16.50
N ASP A 255 6.51 1.93 -16.82
CA ASP A 255 6.64 3.35 -16.49
C ASP A 255 6.55 3.67 -14.98
N ALA A 256 6.79 2.66 -14.13
CA ALA A 256 6.86 2.83 -12.69
C ALA A 256 8.29 3.16 -12.24
N LYS A 257 8.42 3.92 -11.15
CA LYS A 257 9.72 4.28 -10.59
C LYS A 257 9.82 3.82 -9.16
N LEU A 258 10.88 3.07 -8.88
CA LEU A 258 11.30 2.74 -7.52
C LEU A 258 12.39 3.72 -7.06
N ILE A 259 12.42 3.97 -5.77
CA ILE A 259 13.53 4.63 -5.08
C ILE A 259 14.04 3.72 -3.98
N ARG A 260 15.36 3.72 -3.80
CA ARG A 260 15.99 3.08 -2.65
C ARG A 260 15.83 3.97 -1.42
N GLU A 261 15.33 3.39 -0.35
CA GLU A 261 15.27 4.04 0.94
C GLU A 261 16.66 4.02 1.58
N ARG A 262 17.22 5.21 1.85
CA ARG A 262 18.54 5.35 2.51
C ARG A 262 18.43 5.97 3.90
N TYR A 263 17.59 6.98 4.04
CA TYR A 263 17.44 7.75 5.28
C TYR A 263 16.30 7.24 6.17
N TYR A 264 15.34 6.52 5.59
CA TYR A 264 14.17 6.00 6.30
C TYR A 264 14.10 4.47 6.26
N GLN A 265 15.26 3.80 6.22
CA GLN A 265 15.34 2.35 6.04
C GLN A 265 14.55 1.55 7.07
N LEU A 266 14.75 1.85 8.36
CA LEU A 266 14.06 1.14 9.44
C LEU A 266 12.54 1.39 9.41
N GLY A 267 12.14 2.63 9.13
CA GLY A 267 10.72 2.99 9.00
C GLY A 267 10.07 2.30 7.81
N ALA A 268 10.72 2.30 6.65
CA ALA A 268 10.28 1.59 5.45
C ALA A 268 10.21 0.08 5.68
N TYR A 269 11.19 -0.50 6.37
CA TYR A 269 11.23 -1.92 6.72
C TYR A 269 10.00 -2.35 7.52
N PHE A 270 9.62 -1.59 8.55
CA PHE A 270 8.43 -1.89 9.35
C PHE A 270 7.11 -1.46 8.69
N ALA A 271 7.13 -0.47 7.79
CA ALA A 271 5.94 -0.03 7.06
C ALA A 271 5.34 -1.12 6.14
N ARG A 272 6.10 -2.20 5.88
CA ARG A 272 5.62 -3.41 5.18
C ARG A 272 4.62 -4.22 6.01
N LEU A 273 4.53 -3.99 7.32
CA LEU A 273 3.52 -4.60 8.17
C LEU A 273 2.16 -3.89 8.01
N PRO A 274 1.04 -4.64 8.02
CA PRO A 274 -0.28 -4.06 7.95
C PRO A 274 -0.60 -3.22 9.19
N GLY A 275 -1.37 -2.14 9.01
CA GLY A 275 -1.93 -1.35 10.13
C GLY A 275 -0.91 -0.52 10.91
N GLN A 276 0.29 -0.30 10.38
CA GLN A 276 1.23 0.62 11.00
C GLN A 276 0.68 2.06 10.92
N PRO A 277 0.68 2.81 12.04
CA PRO A 277 0.28 4.21 11.99
C PRO A 277 1.25 4.94 11.06
N ARG A 278 0.71 5.53 10.00
CA ARG A 278 1.48 6.40 9.11
C ARG A 278 1.86 7.65 9.89
N ALA A 279 3.01 7.61 10.57
CA ALA A 279 3.67 8.82 11.01
C ALA A 279 4.04 9.61 9.75
N ARG A 280 3.33 10.71 9.52
CA ARG A 280 3.81 11.79 8.65
C ARG A 280 4.51 12.82 9.52
#